data_AF-A0A516AGE6-F1
#
_entry.id   AF-A0A516AGE6-F1
#
_cell.length_a   1.000
_cell.length_b   1.000
_cell.length_c   1.000
_cell.angle_alpha   90.00
_cell.angle_beta   90.00
_cell.angle_gamma   90.00
#
_symmetry.space_group_name_H-M   'P 1'
#
loop_
_entity.id
_entity.type
_entity.pdbx_description
1 polymer ?
#
loop_
_entity_poly.entity_id
_entity_poly.type
_entity_poly.pdbx_seq_one_letter_code
_entity_poly.pdbx_strand_id
1 'polypeptide(L)'
;GDTDSLFVRLPGRSKEEAFEEGRRIAREVTRSNPRPVELQIDKVYWPCCLVSKKRYVGHAWQGPGDASPVFDAKGIETVRRDQCAATQRLLRGALEALFRSGGDLSPAKRYLQQHAARMRA
;
A
#
# COMPACT_ATOMS: atom_id res chain seq x y z
N GLY A 1 -1.62 6.94 11.08
CA GLY A 1 -0.23 6.93 11.56
C GLY A 1 -0.05 5.88 12.63
N ASP A 2 1.18 5.44 12.85
CA ASP A 2 1.54 4.52 13.93
C ASP A 2 2.80 5.04 14.63
N THR A 3 2.62 5.86 15.67
CA THR A 3 3.68 6.54 16.45
C THR A 3 4.49 7.59 15.70
N ASP A 4 5.37 7.17 14.80
CA ASP A 4 6.37 8.00 14.12
C ASP A 4 6.02 8.30 12.66
N SER A 5 4.97 7.66 12.14
CA SER A 5 4.56 7.72 10.74
C SER A 5 3.20 8.39 10.56
N LEU A 6 3.05 9.14 9.46
CA LEU A 6 1.82 9.82 9.06
C LEU A 6 1.38 9.35 7.68
N PHE A 7 0.08 9.11 7.52
CA PHE A 7 -0.54 8.82 6.23
C PHE A 7 -1.37 10.03 5.85
N VAL A 8 -0.98 10.73 4.79
CA VAL A 8 -1.68 11.92 4.28
C VAL A 8 -2.35 11.55 2.97
N ARG A 9 -3.67 11.71 2.88
CA ARG A 9 -4.43 11.45 1.66
C ARG A 9 -4.46 12.71 0.80
N LEU A 10 -3.96 12.59 -0.45
CA LEU A 10 -3.95 13.67 -1.43
C LEU A 10 -4.95 13.34 -2.56
N PRO A 11 -6.22 13.80 -2.47
CA PRO A 11 -7.24 13.47 -3.47
C PRO A 11 -6.94 14.14 -4.81
N GLY A 12 -7.09 13.38 -5.89
CA GLY A 12 -6.96 13.89 -7.27
C GLY A 12 -5.53 14.21 -7.71
N ARG A 13 -4.51 13.83 -6.94
CA ARG A 13 -3.10 14.07 -7.28
C ARG A 13 -2.46 12.88 -7.95
N SER A 14 -1.56 13.15 -8.90
CA SER A 14 -0.69 12.15 -9.49
C SER A 14 0.37 11.67 -8.48
N LYS A 15 1.08 10.58 -8.83
CA LYS A 15 2.21 10.07 -8.04
C LYS A 15 3.29 11.13 -7.90
N GLU A 16 3.63 11.83 -8.98
CA GLU A 16 4.67 12.85 -9.04
C GLU A 16 4.30 14.05 -8.16
N GLU A 17 3.06 14.54 -8.29
CA GLU A 17 2.53 15.62 -7.44
C GLU A 17 2.51 15.20 -5.95
N ALA A 18 2.19 13.94 -5.66
CA ALA A 18 2.18 13.44 -4.28
C ALA A 18 3.58 13.45 -3.65
N PHE A 19 4.63 13.10 -4.41
CA PHE A 19 6.01 13.22 -3.93
C PHE A 19 6.44 14.66 -3.72
N GLU A 20 6.08 15.56 -4.63
CA GLU A 20 6.38 16.99 -4.50
C GLU A 20 5.71 17.57 -3.25
N GLU A 21 4.42 17.31 -3.08
CA GLU A 21 3.64 17.78 -1.94
C GLU A 21 4.13 17.18 -0.62
N GLY A 22 4.48 15.88 -0.62
CA GLY A 22 5.06 15.23 0.55
C GLY A 22 6.40 15.84 0.96
N ARG A 23 7.27 16.19 0.00
CA ARG A 23 8.53 16.92 0.29
C ARG A 23 8.25 18.32 0.83
N ARG A 24 7.24 19.01 0.31
CA ARG A 24 6.81 20.33 0.81
C ARG A 24 6.37 20.24 2.27
N ILE A 25 5.48 19.31 2.59
CA ILE A 25 5.00 19.06 3.95
C ILE A 25 6.16 18.71 4.89
N ALA A 26 7.03 17.77 4.48
CA ALA A 26 8.18 17.33 5.26
C ALA A 26 9.11 18.51 5.62
N ARG A 27 9.42 19.39 4.65
CA ARG A 27 10.24 20.58 4.87
C ARG A 27 9.60 21.57 5.85
N GLU A 28 8.31 21.88 5.67
CA GLU A 28 7.61 22.85 6.53
C GLU A 28 7.48 22.35 7.97
N VAL A 29 7.17 21.06 8.16
CA VAL A 29 7.10 20.45 9.49
C VAL A 29 8.49 20.43 10.13
N THR A 30 9.53 20.03 9.40
CA THR A 30 10.92 20.03 9.90
C THR A 30 11.35 21.43 10.35
N ARG A 31 11.08 22.46 9.55
CA ARG A 31 11.39 23.85 9.89
C ARG A 31 10.68 24.35 11.14
N SER A 32 9.51 23.79 11.44
CA SER A 32 8.71 24.13 12.62
C SER A 32 9.16 23.41 13.89
N ASN A 33 10.21 22.57 13.82
CA ASN A 33 10.70 21.78 14.95
C ASN A 33 12.18 22.10 15.25
N PRO A 34 12.62 21.99 16.52
CA PRO A 34 14.01 22.19 16.89
C PRO A 34 14.90 21.07 16.35
N ARG A 35 16.17 21.40 16.06
CA ARG A 35 17.16 20.36 15.74
C ARG A 35 17.32 19.40 16.92
N PRO A 36 17.49 18.08 16.69
CA PRO A 36 17.74 17.40 15.40
C PRO A 36 16.48 16.79 14.76
N VAL A 37 15.26 17.25 15.12
CA VAL A 37 14.01 16.65 14.62
C VAL A 37 13.84 16.94 13.13
N GLU A 38 13.72 15.88 12.33
CA GLU A 38 13.51 15.94 10.89
C GLU A 38 12.37 15.01 10.48
N LEU A 39 11.45 15.51 9.66
CA LEU A 39 10.43 14.72 8.98
C LEU A 39 10.87 14.48 7.54
N GLN A 40 10.83 13.22 7.10
CA GLN A 40 11.18 12.83 5.74
C GLN A 40 10.00 12.15 5.05
N ILE A 41 9.92 12.29 3.73
CA ILE A 41 9.03 11.45 2.92
C ILE A 41 9.67 10.07 2.76
N ASP A 42 8.97 9.03 3.19
CA ASP A 42 9.42 7.64 3.03
C ASP A 42 8.97 7.08 1.67
N LYS A 43 7.66 7.07 1.40
CA LYS A 43 7.08 6.51 0.18
C LYS A 43 5.68 7.03 -0.13
N VAL A 44 5.24 6.86 -1.38
CA VAL A 44 3.85 7.08 -1.82
C VAL A 44 3.18 5.74 -2.05
N TYR A 45 1.98 5.56 -1.50
CA TYR A 45 1.15 4.40 -1.72
C TYR A 45 0.10 4.67 -2.80
N TRP A 46 0.17 3.95 -3.93
CA TRP A 46 -0.84 4.06 -4.98
C TRP A 46 -0.86 2.81 -5.89
N PRO A 47 -1.95 2.02 -5.89
CA PRO A 47 -3.09 2.02 -4.96
C PRO A 47 -2.75 1.40 -3.58
N CYS A 48 -3.63 1.54 -2.59
CA CYS A 48 -3.51 0.87 -1.29
C CYS A 48 -4.85 0.59 -0.59
N CYS A 49 -4.82 -0.29 0.41
CA CYS A 49 -5.92 -0.61 1.32
C CYS A 49 -5.43 -0.51 2.77
N LEU A 50 -6.15 0.25 3.59
CA LEU A 50 -5.94 0.34 5.03
C LEU A 50 -7.03 -0.47 5.71
N VAL A 51 -6.67 -1.58 6.37
CA VAL A 51 -7.66 -2.52 6.94
C VAL A 51 -7.92 -2.18 8.41
N SER A 52 -6.87 -2.11 9.22
CA SER A 52 -6.94 -1.73 10.63
C SER A 52 -5.56 -1.31 11.15
N LYS A 53 -5.45 -1.01 12.44
CA LYS A 53 -4.16 -0.64 13.05
C LYS A 53 -3.11 -1.72 12.76
N LYS A 54 -1.93 -1.30 12.25
CA LYS A 54 -0.82 -2.19 11.85
C LYS A 54 -1.17 -3.21 10.76
N ARG A 55 -2.30 -3.04 10.05
CA ARG A 55 -2.75 -3.92 8.97
C ARG A 55 -3.12 -3.12 7.73
N TYR A 56 -2.20 -3.07 6.77
CA TYR A 56 -2.38 -2.34 5.52
C TYR A 56 -1.53 -2.95 4.41
N VAL A 57 -1.90 -2.65 3.17
CA VAL A 57 -1.20 -3.16 1.98
C VAL A 57 -1.32 -2.17 0.83
N GLY A 58 -0.29 -2.07 0.00
CA GLY A 58 -0.37 -1.25 -1.20
C GLY A 58 0.84 -1.39 -2.10
N HIS A 59 0.73 -0.76 -3.26
CA HIS A 59 1.85 -0.51 -4.15
C HIS A 59 2.62 0.71 -3.65
N ALA A 60 3.78 0.45 -3.08
CA ALA A 60 4.70 1.44 -2.56
C ALA A 60 5.68 1.90 -3.65
N TRP A 61 5.76 3.21 -3.82
CA TRP A 61 6.71 3.90 -4.67
C TRP A 61 7.68 4.66 -3.75
N GLN A 62 8.98 4.47 -3.91
CA GLN A 62 10.03 5.17 -3.15
C GLN A 62 10.41 6.49 -3.83
N GLY A 63 10.29 6.55 -5.16
CA GLY A 63 10.55 7.75 -5.93
C GLY A 63 9.62 7.92 -7.14
N PRO A 64 9.58 9.14 -7.71
CA PRO A 64 8.80 9.39 -8.93
C PRO A 64 9.33 8.62 -10.14
N GLY A 65 10.65 8.39 -10.21
CA GLY A 65 11.31 7.67 -11.31
C GLY A 65 11.29 6.15 -11.22
N ASP A 66 10.66 5.58 -10.19
CA ASP A 66 10.55 4.13 -10.05
C ASP A 66 9.77 3.53 -11.24
N ALA A 67 10.34 2.50 -11.86
CA ALA A 67 9.73 1.83 -13.01
C ALA A 67 8.50 0.98 -12.62
N SER A 68 8.48 0.45 -11.39
CA SER A 68 7.40 -0.40 -10.88
C SER A 68 7.28 -0.26 -9.37
N PRO A 69 6.07 -0.40 -8.80
CA PRO A 69 5.90 -0.35 -7.36
C PRO A 69 6.35 -1.65 -6.68
N VAL A 70 6.64 -1.54 -5.39
CA VAL A 70 6.81 -2.69 -4.50
C VAL A 70 5.47 -3.03 -3.86
N PHE A 71 5.07 -4.30 -3.90
CA PHE A 71 3.93 -4.77 -3.10
C PHE A 71 4.34 -4.80 -1.62
N ASP A 72 3.97 -3.76 -0.87
CA ASP A 72 4.27 -3.64 0.55
C ASP A 72 3.03 -4.01 1.37
N ALA A 73 3.17 -5.05 2.20
CA ALA A 73 2.12 -5.60 3.05
C ALA A 73 2.59 -5.61 4.50
N LYS A 74 1.83 -4.96 5.38
CA LYS A 74 2.10 -4.90 6.82
C LYS A 74 0.98 -5.58 7.58
N GLY A 75 1.32 -6.60 8.36
CA GLY A 75 0.41 -7.28 9.29
C GLY A 75 -0.75 -8.06 8.68
N ILE A 76 -0.93 -8.04 7.36
CA ILE A 76 -1.96 -8.82 6.65
C ILE A 76 -1.50 -10.26 6.40
N GLU A 77 -2.46 -11.13 6.10
CA GLU A 77 -2.28 -12.58 6.03
C GLU A 77 -1.27 -13.01 4.96
N THR A 78 -0.95 -12.16 3.97
CA THR A 78 0.07 -12.45 2.95
C THR A 78 1.49 -12.55 3.50
N VAL A 79 1.80 -11.91 4.64
CA VAL A 79 3.14 -11.89 5.25
C VAL A 79 3.20 -12.64 6.59
N ARG A 80 2.06 -13.13 7.07
CA ARG A 80 2.01 -13.86 8.34
C ARG A 80 2.31 -15.34 8.14
N ARG A 81 3.09 -15.93 9.05
CA ARG A 81 3.54 -17.33 9.00
C ARG A 81 2.58 -18.33 9.64
N ASP A 82 1.54 -17.85 10.33
CA ASP A 82 0.52 -18.68 10.98
C ASP A 82 -0.63 -19.08 10.04
N GLN A 83 -0.55 -18.74 8.75
CA GLN A 83 -1.53 -19.08 7.73
C GLN A 83 -0.92 -20.05 6.70
N CYS A 84 -1.76 -20.83 6.04
CA CYS A 84 -1.29 -21.75 5.00
C CYS A 84 -0.83 -21.00 3.74
N ALA A 85 0.04 -21.62 2.95
CA ALA A 85 0.56 -21.05 1.71
C ALA A 85 -0.55 -20.73 0.70
N ALA A 86 -1.67 -21.46 0.73
CA ALA A 86 -2.82 -21.17 -0.13
C ALA A 86 -3.43 -19.80 0.20
N THR A 87 -3.69 -19.50 1.48
CA THR A 87 -4.22 -18.20 1.92
C THR A 87 -3.33 -17.04 1.48
N GLN A 88 -2.01 -17.17 1.69
CA GLN A 88 -1.05 -16.13 1.29
C GLN A 88 -1.10 -15.86 -0.23
N ARG A 89 -1.06 -16.91 -1.05
CA ARG A 89 -1.10 -16.80 -2.52
C ARG A 89 -2.42 -16.23 -3.02
N LEU A 90 -3.54 -16.72 -2.49
CA LEU A 90 -4.88 -16.30 -2.92
C LEU A 90 -5.14 -14.84 -2.56
N LEU A 91 -4.83 -14.43 -1.33
CA LEU A 91 -5.02 -13.05 -0.91
C LEU A 91 -4.13 -12.11 -1.73
N ARG A 92 -2.85 -12.46 -1.93
CA ARG A 92 -1.93 -11.66 -2.74
C ARG A 92 -2.44 -11.52 -4.18
N GLY A 93 -2.83 -12.62 -4.83
CA GLY A 93 -3.33 -12.59 -6.20
C GLY A 93 -4.62 -11.77 -6.35
N ALA A 94 -5.54 -11.88 -5.39
CA ALA A 94 -6.76 -11.07 -5.38
C ALA A 94 -6.47 -9.58 -5.21
N LEU A 95 -5.54 -9.21 -4.33
CA LEU A 95 -5.10 -7.82 -4.12
C LEU A 95 -4.39 -7.26 -5.36
N GLU A 96 -3.49 -8.02 -5.99
CA GLU A 96 -2.84 -7.60 -7.23
C GLU A 96 -3.86 -7.41 -8.37
N ALA A 97 -4.85 -8.29 -8.48
CA ALA A 97 -5.93 -8.14 -9.46
C ALA A 97 -6.77 -6.87 -9.22
N LEU A 98 -7.08 -6.57 -7.95
CA LEU A 98 -7.79 -5.36 -7.55
C LEU A 98 -6.98 -4.08 -7.81
N PHE A 99 -5.67 -4.12 -7.53
CA PHE A 99 -4.81 -2.97 -7.72
C PHE A 99 -4.59 -2.64 -9.19
N ARG A 100 -4.48 -3.66 -10.06
CA ARG A 100 -4.36 -3.46 -11.51
C ARG A 100 -5.65 -2.99 -12.16
N SER A 101 -6.80 -3.31 -11.58
CA SER A 101 -8.11 -2.93 -12.12
C SER A 101 -8.56 -1.51 -11.73
N GLY A 102 -7.74 -0.75 -11.02
CA GLY A 102 -8.10 0.60 -10.57
C GLY A 102 -9.26 0.63 -9.57
N GLY A 103 -9.48 -0.46 -8.84
CA GLY A 103 -10.55 -0.57 -7.83
C GLY A 103 -11.78 -1.36 -8.28
N ASP A 104 -11.85 -1.85 -9.52
CA ASP A 104 -12.89 -2.79 -9.91
C ASP A 104 -12.70 -4.15 -9.20
N LEU A 105 -13.71 -4.57 -8.45
CA LEU A 105 -13.71 -5.82 -7.68
C LEU A 105 -13.92 -7.06 -8.55
N SER A 106 -14.41 -6.90 -9.79
CA SER A 106 -14.80 -8.01 -10.67
C SER A 106 -13.65 -8.98 -11.00
N PRO A 107 -12.42 -8.53 -11.31
CA PRO A 107 -11.28 -9.42 -11.54
C PRO A 107 -10.88 -10.18 -10.28
N ALA A 108 -10.83 -9.52 -9.12
CA ALA A 108 -10.50 -10.16 -7.85
C ALA A 108 -11.56 -11.23 -7.47
N LYS A 109 -12.85 -10.92 -7.67
CA LYS A 109 -13.95 -11.87 -7.47
C LYS A 109 -13.80 -13.11 -8.37
N ARG A 110 -13.59 -12.91 -9.68
CA ARG A 110 -13.40 -14.02 -10.63
C ARG A 110 -12.20 -14.88 -10.26
N TYR A 111 -11.08 -14.27 -9.90
CA TYR A 111 -9.88 -14.95 -9.43
C TYR A 111 -10.19 -15.86 -8.24
N LEU A 112 -10.83 -15.32 -7.19
CA LEU A 112 -11.18 -16.10 -6.00
C LEU A 112 -12.17 -17.23 -6.30
N GLN A 113 -13.18 -16.98 -7.14
CA GLN A 113 -14.17 -18.00 -7.51
C GLN A 113 -13.56 -19.18 -8.27
N GLN A 114 -12.64 -18.92 -9.20
CA GLN A 114 -11.92 -19.98 -9.94
C GLN A 114 -11.08 -20.84 -9.00
N HIS A 115 -10.37 -20.23 -8.05
CA HIS A 115 -9.57 -20.97 -7.09
C HIS A 115 -10.43 -21.75 -6.08
N ALA A 116 -11.55 -21.19 -5.63
CA ALA A 116 -12.49 -21.88 -4.77
C ALA A 116 -13.09 -23.12 -5.44
N ALA A 117 -13.42 -23.04 -6.73
CA ALA A 117 -13.92 -24.19 -7.51
C ALA A 117 -12.88 -25.32 -7.58
N ARG A 118 -11.59 -24.99 -7.78
CA ARG A 118 -10.50 -25.98 -7.82
C ARG A 118 -10.24 -26.69 -6.49
N MET A 119 -10.55 -26.05 -5.36
CA MET A 119 -10.38 -26.66 -4.04
C MET A 119 -11.56 -27.58 -3.64
N ARG A 120 -12.67 -27.49 -4.36
CA ARG A 120 -13.87 -28.31 -4.13
C ARG A 120 -13.91 -29.60 -4.96
N ALA A 121 -13.05 -29.69 -5.99
CA ALA A 121 -12.86 -30.87 -6.83
C ALA A 121 -11.79 -31.77 -6.23
#